data_AF-K6WG74-F1
#
_entry.id   AF-K6WG74-F1
#
_cell.length_a   1.000
_cell.length_b   1.000
_cell.length_c   1.000
_cell.angle_alpha   90.00
_cell.angle_beta   90.00
_cell.angle_gamma   90.00
#
_symmetry.space_group_name_H-M   'P 1'
#
loop_
_entity.id
_entity.type
_entity.pdbx_description
1 polymer ?
#
loop_
_entity_poly.entity_id
_entity_poly.type
_entity_poly.pdbx_seq_one_letter_code
_entity_poly.pdbx_strand_id
1 'polypeptide(L)'
;MNRQQLYHAIRAACAIARVDRVIVVGSQWILGTFDTHQLPPVTHFSAEVDLMPDVEDFDLMVELSDLIEGAGGELSPFEELHGVALDGVDLTTSVLPLGWRDRLVTPSARSANPNQRVSESSVRRQRIPASRAADR
;
A
#
# COMPACT_ATOMS: atom_id res chain seq x y z
N MET A 1 -3.11 7.73 -12.39
CA MET A 1 -2.41 6.46 -12.57
C MET A 1 -3.40 5.32 -12.81
N ASN A 2 -2.93 4.20 -13.35
CA ASN A 2 -3.67 2.95 -13.47
C ASN A 2 -3.23 1.91 -12.42
N ARG A 3 -3.95 0.78 -12.35
CA ARG A 3 -3.66 -0.30 -11.37
C ARG A 3 -2.25 -0.90 -11.55
N GLN A 4 -1.73 -0.97 -12.77
CA GLN A 4 -0.37 -1.49 -13.01
C GLN A 4 0.68 -0.53 -12.46
N GLN A 5 0.49 0.78 -12.65
CA GLN A 5 1.34 1.82 -12.06
C GLN A 5 1.31 1.77 -10.53
N LEU A 6 0.13 1.63 -9.90
CA LEU A 6 0.03 1.45 -8.45
C LEU A 6 0.83 0.23 -7.96
N TYR A 7 0.70 -0.92 -8.62
CA TYR A 7 1.46 -2.11 -8.22
C TYR A 7 2.96 -1.96 -8.47
N HIS A 8 3.37 -1.18 -9.47
CA HIS A 8 4.77 -0.84 -9.67
C HIS A 8 5.29 0.08 -8.57
N ALA A 9 4.54 1.11 -8.22
CA ALA A 9 4.84 2.02 -7.11
C ALA A 9 5.01 1.26 -5.78
N ILE A 10 4.08 0.36 -5.44
CA ILE A 10 4.18 -0.49 -4.23
C ILE A 10 5.47 -1.32 -4.23
N ARG A 11 5.80 -1.99 -5.36
CA ARG A 11 7.04 -2.77 -5.46
C ARG A 11 8.29 -1.90 -5.34
N ALA A 12 8.28 -0.72 -5.96
CA ALA A 12 9.39 0.21 -5.92
C ALA A 12 9.63 0.72 -4.49
N ALA A 13 8.58 1.14 -3.78
CA ALA A 13 8.69 1.58 -2.40
C ALA A 13 9.20 0.47 -1.46
N CYS A 14 8.67 -0.75 -1.58
CA CYS A 14 9.21 -1.91 -0.87
C CYS A 14 10.71 -2.13 -1.14
N ALA A 15 11.15 -1.98 -2.40
CA ALA A 15 12.55 -2.15 -2.77
C ALA A 15 13.45 -1.02 -2.24
N ILE A 16 12.97 0.24 -2.27
CA ILE A 16 13.67 1.42 -1.77
C ILE A 16 13.84 1.32 -0.25
N ALA A 17 12.74 1.11 0.48
CA ALA A 17 12.72 1.05 1.93
C ALA A 17 13.18 -0.31 2.50
N ARG A 18 13.42 -1.31 1.64
CA ARG A 18 13.80 -2.68 2.03
C ARG A 18 12.83 -3.33 3.03
N VAL A 19 11.54 -3.12 2.81
CA VAL A 19 10.45 -3.68 3.62
C VAL A 19 9.58 -4.61 2.79
N ASP A 20 8.99 -5.61 3.45
CA ASP A 20 8.10 -6.56 2.78
C ASP A 20 6.74 -5.95 2.40
N ARG A 21 6.33 -4.88 3.10
CA ARG A 21 5.01 -4.27 2.95
C ARG A 21 5.06 -2.76 3.13
N VAL A 22 4.21 -2.10 2.36
CA VAL A 22 3.81 -0.70 2.54
C VAL A 22 2.29 -0.64 2.58
N ILE A 23 1.77 0.39 3.23
CA ILE A 23 0.35 0.69 3.33
C ILE A 23 0.07 1.86 2.41
N VAL A 24 -0.87 1.67 1.47
CA VAL A 24 -1.34 2.74 0.60
C VAL A 24 -2.37 3.57 1.35
N VAL A 25 -2.13 4.88 1.45
CA VAL A 25 -3.03 5.84 2.08
C VAL A 25 -3.69 6.72 0.99
N GLY A 26 -4.65 7.56 1.37
CA GLY A 26 -5.17 8.59 0.47
C GLY A 26 -6.16 8.08 -0.59
N SER A 27 -6.09 8.61 -1.81
CA SER A 27 -7.10 8.30 -2.84
C SER A 27 -6.86 6.98 -3.57
N GLN A 28 -5.62 6.49 -3.59
CA GLN A 28 -5.20 5.41 -4.50
C GLN A 28 -5.38 4.00 -3.94
N TRP A 29 -5.72 3.84 -2.65
CA TRP A 29 -6.11 2.51 -2.11
C TRP A 29 -7.31 1.91 -2.86
N ILE A 30 -8.14 2.74 -3.48
CA ILE A 30 -9.32 2.32 -4.26
C ILE A 30 -8.94 1.39 -5.42
N LEU A 31 -7.80 1.68 -6.10
CA LEU A 31 -7.30 0.88 -7.20
C LEU A 31 -6.77 -0.48 -6.73
N GLY A 32 -6.34 -0.60 -5.47
CA GLY A 32 -5.97 -1.87 -4.84
C GLY A 32 -7.15 -2.70 -4.36
N THR A 33 -8.34 -2.10 -4.24
CA THR A 33 -9.51 -2.73 -3.61
C THR A 33 -10.58 -3.18 -4.59
N PHE A 34 -10.90 -2.38 -5.60
CA PHE A 34 -12.00 -2.64 -6.53
C PHE A 34 -11.50 -2.91 -7.94
N ASP A 35 -12.18 -3.79 -8.68
CA ASP A 35 -11.83 -4.02 -10.08
C ASP A 35 -12.01 -2.74 -10.90
N THR A 36 -11.09 -2.47 -11.81
CA THR A 36 -11.03 -1.20 -12.55
C THR A 36 -12.28 -0.95 -13.39
N HIS A 37 -12.97 -1.99 -13.83
CA HIS A 37 -14.25 -1.87 -14.55
C HIS A 37 -15.41 -1.35 -13.69
N GLN A 38 -15.27 -1.39 -12.36
CA GLN A 38 -16.25 -0.90 -11.39
C GLN A 38 -15.99 0.55 -11.00
N LEU A 39 -14.87 1.13 -11.43
CA LEU A 39 -14.42 2.44 -10.99
C LEU A 39 -14.68 3.52 -12.04
N PRO A 40 -15.13 4.72 -11.62
CA PRO A 40 -15.29 5.83 -12.54
C PRO A 40 -13.91 6.32 -13.02
N PRO A 41 -13.78 6.86 -14.25
CA PRO A 41 -12.49 7.27 -14.81
C PRO A 41 -11.68 8.23 -13.92
N VAL A 42 -12.36 9.05 -13.10
CA VAL A 42 -11.73 10.02 -12.21
C VAL A 42 -10.80 9.40 -11.16
N THR A 43 -10.98 8.12 -10.81
CA THR A 43 -10.10 7.42 -9.86
C THR A 43 -8.69 7.19 -10.42
N HIS A 44 -8.51 7.40 -11.73
CA HIS A 44 -7.25 7.22 -12.42
C HIS A 44 -6.48 8.53 -12.67
N PHE A 45 -6.95 9.67 -12.14
CA PHE A 45 -6.35 10.97 -12.44
C PHE A 45 -5.13 11.31 -11.57
N SER A 46 -4.96 10.68 -10.40
CA SER A 46 -3.81 10.97 -9.52
C SER A 46 -2.47 10.68 -10.20
N ALA A 47 -1.53 11.61 -10.13
CA ALA A 47 -0.15 11.41 -10.58
C ALA A 47 0.79 10.95 -9.46
N GLU A 48 0.27 10.76 -8.25
CA GLU A 48 1.04 10.37 -7.05
C GLU A 48 0.32 9.29 -6.24
N VAL A 49 1.06 8.59 -5.38
CA VAL A 49 0.53 7.66 -4.39
C VAL A 49 1.26 7.76 -3.06
N ASP A 50 0.47 7.90 -1.99
CA ASP A 50 0.90 7.95 -0.60
C ASP A 50 1.22 6.53 -0.08
N LEU A 51 2.47 6.32 0.34
CA LEU A 51 3.02 5.04 0.74
C LEU A 51 3.66 5.14 2.13
N MET A 52 3.09 4.40 3.07
CA MET A 52 3.60 4.31 4.45
C MET A 52 4.31 2.97 4.67
N PRO A 53 5.59 2.94 5.07
CA PRO A 53 6.27 1.72 5.48
C PRO A 53 5.52 1.00 6.60
N ASP A 54 5.26 -0.31 6.45
CA ASP A 54 4.57 -1.11 7.49
C ASP A 54 5.58 -1.64 8.51
N VAL A 55 6.07 -0.74 9.35
CA VAL A 55 7.03 -1.03 10.43
C VAL A 55 6.47 -0.61 11.80
N GLU A 56 6.97 -1.22 12.89
CA GLU A 56 6.52 -0.92 14.25
C GLU A 56 7.18 0.32 14.85
N ASP A 57 8.46 0.54 14.51
CA ASP A 57 9.23 1.69 14.99
C ASP A 57 8.83 2.95 14.21
N PHE A 58 8.40 3.98 14.94
CA PHE A 58 7.93 5.23 14.36
C PHE A 58 9.06 6.06 13.74
N ASP A 59 10.23 6.13 14.39
CA ASP A 59 11.35 6.92 13.86
C ASP A 59 11.88 6.27 12.57
N LEU A 60 11.93 4.93 12.54
CA LEU A 60 12.25 4.18 11.33
C LEU A 60 11.20 4.39 10.23
N MET A 61 9.91 4.45 10.59
CA MET A 61 8.84 4.74 9.61
C MET A 61 9.09 6.08 8.92
N VAL A 62 9.37 7.13 9.69
CA VAL A 62 9.67 8.47 9.17
C VAL A 62 10.89 8.43 8.25
N GLU A 63 12.00 7.83 8.70
CA GLU A 63 13.23 7.72 7.88
C GLU A 63 12.97 6.99 6.55
N LEU A 64 12.21 5.90 6.57
CA LEU A 64 11.90 5.13 5.38
C LEU A 64 10.90 5.84 4.47
N SER A 65 9.97 6.63 5.01
CA SER A 65 9.08 7.48 4.23
C SER A 65 9.85 8.56 3.48
N ASP A 66 10.74 9.28 4.16
CA ASP A 66 11.64 10.27 3.55
C ASP A 66 12.51 9.63 2.45
N LEU A 67 12.98 8.40 2.67
CA LEU A 67 13.76 7.66 1.69
C LEU A 67 12.95 7.29 0.43
N ILE A 68 11.68 6.89 0.60
CA ILE A 68 10.77 6.61 -0.52
C ILE A 68 10.54 7.85 -1.36
N GLU A 69 10.18 8.98 -0.71
CA GLU A 69 9.93 10.24 -1.40
C GLU A 69 11.20 10.77 -2.07
N GLY A 70 12.33 10.77 -1.37
CA GLY A 70 13.61 11.24 -1.92
C GLY A 70 14.09 10.44 -3.15
N ALA A 71 13.75 9.15 -3.24
CA ALA A 71 14.15 8.30 -4.35
C ALA A 71 13.14 8.27 -5.51
N GLY A 72 11.85 8.42 -5.22
CA GLY A 72 10.78 8.18 -6.18
C GLY A 72 9.68 9.24 -6.25
N GLY A 73 9.79 10.32 -5.49
CA GLY A 73 8.82 11.40 -5.41
C GLY A 73 8.83 12.33 -6.63
N GLU A 74 8.23 13.50 -6.45
CA GLU A 74 8.09 14.51 -7.50
C GLU A 74 9.45 14.92 -8.08
N LEU A 75 9.52 15.09 -9.40
CA LEU A 75 10.72 15.45 -10.17
C LEU A 75 11.84 14.39 -10.11
N SER A 76 11.55 13.18 -9.61
CA SER A 76 12.51 12.08 -9.60
C SER A 76 12.62 11.41 -10.99
N PRO A 77 13.76 10.76 -11.29
CA PRO A 77 13.87 9.91 -12.48
C PRO A 77 12.84 8.77 -12.50
N PHE A 78 12.37 8.33 -11.32
CA PHE A 78 11.32 7.33 -11.23
C PHE A 78 9.99 7.87 -11.76
N GLU A 79 9.58 9.06 -11.34
CA GLU A 79 8.38 9.73 -11.83
C GLU A 79 8.48 9.96 -13.34
N GLU A 80 9.60 10.51 -13.82
CA GLU A 80 9.82 10.77 -15.26
C GLU A 80 9.66 9.49 -16.09
N LEU A 81 10.19 8.37 -15.60
CA LEU A 81 10.17 7.09 -16.31
C LEU A 81 8.81 6.35 -16.22
N HIS A 82 8.09 6.49 -15.11
CA HIS A 82 6.91 5.68 -14.80
C HIS A 82 5.59 6.46 -14.78
N GLY A 83 5.66 7.80 -14.85
CA GLY A 83 4.52 8.71 -14.84
C GLY A 83 3.73 8.68 -13.53
N VAL A 84 4.39 8.35 -12.41
CA VAL A 84 3.82 8.35 -11.07
C VAL A 84 4.88 8.70 -10.04
N ALA A 85 4.60 9.66 -9.17
CA ALA A 85 5.42 10.01 -8.01
C ALA A 85 5.08 9.13 -6.80
N LEU A 86 6.08 8.78 -6.02
CA LEU A 86 5.94 8.10 -4.73
C LEU A 86 5.97 9.15 -3.62
N ASP A 87 4.86 9.30 -2.91
CA ASP A 87 4.80 10.18 -1.74
C ASP A 87 4.99 9.34 -0.48
N GLY A 88 6.06 9.62 0.27
CA GLY A 88 6.40 8.90 1.49
C GLY A 88 5.63 9.50 2.67
N VAL A 89 4.77 8.71 3.32
CA VAL A 89 3.91 9.23 4.40
C VAL A 89 4.02 8.42 5.69
N ASP A 90 3.67 9.02 6.81
CA ASP A 90 3.74 8.39 8.13
C ASP A 90 2.50 8.72 9.00
N LEU A 91 2.53 8.34 10.27
CA LEU A 91 1.39 8.53 11.18
C LEU A 91 1.12 10.00 11.54
N THR A 92 2.01 10.92 11.20
CA THR A 92 1.82 12.38 11.35
C THR A 92 1.09 12.99 10.16
N THR A 93 1.11 12.34 8.99
CA THR A 93 0.46 12.82 7.77
C THR A 93 -1.07 12.82 7.90
N SER A 94 -1.65 11.95 8.74
CA SER A 94 -3.10 11.85 8.90
C SER A 94 -3.52 11.24 10.24
N VAL A 95 -4.61 11.78 10.82
CA VAL A 95 -5.26 11.18 11.98
C VAL A 95 -6.10 9.99 11.54
N LEU A 96 -5.60 8.78 11.79
CA LEU A 96 -6.30 7.54 11.46
C LEU A 96 -7.24 7.11 12.61
N PRO A 97 -8.45 6.58 12.30
CA PRO A 97 -9.39 6.15 13.33
C PRO A 97 -8.84 4.94 14.11
N LEU A 98 -9.29 4.79 15.36
CA LEU A 98 -8.98 3.60 16.16
C LEU A 98 -9.36 2.31 15.39
N GLY A 99 -8.45 1.32 15.39
CA GLY A 99 -8.66 0.05 14.70
C GLY A 99 -8.50 0.11 13.17
N TRP A 100 -7.92 1.17 12.61
CA TRP A 100 -7.71 1.27 11.15
C TRP A 100 -6.90 0.10 10.58
N ARG A 101 -5.96 -0.45 11.36
CA ARG A 101 -5.15 -1.62 10.95
C ARG A 101 -6.01 -2.85 10.68
N ASP A 102 -7.12 -3.03 11.41
CA ASP A 102 -8.07 -4.13 11.20
C ASP A 102 -8.90 -3.97 9.92
N ARG A 103 -8.88 -2.77 9.32
CA ARG A 103 -9.60 -2.42 8.09
C ARG A 103 -8.73 -2.52 6.84
N LEU A 104 -7.47 -2.88 6.98
CA LEU A 104 -6.55 -3.04 5.86
C LEU A 104 -7.00 -4.19 4.95
N VAL A 105 -6.89 -3.96 3.64
CA VAL A 105 -7.19 -4.95 2.61
C VAL A 105 -5.91 -5.24 1.85
N THR A 106 -5.51 -6.51 1.78
CA THR A 106 -4.43 -6.93 0.89
C THR A 106 -4.97 -7.06 -0.53
N PRO A 107 -4.43 -6.33 -1.52
CA PRO A 107 -4.84 -6.48 -2.91
C PRO A 107 -4.66 -7.92 -3.35
N SER A 108 -5.71 -8.54 -3.87
CA SER A 108 -5.57 -9.86 -4.49
C SER A 108 -4.75 -9.75 -5.77
N ALA A 109 -3.74 -10.60 -5.95
CA ALA A 109 -2.90 -10.71 -7.16
C ALA A 109 -3.68 -11.12 -8.43
N ARG A 110 -5.01 -11.03 -8.42
CA ARG A 110 -5.89 -11.40 -9.49
C ARG A 110 -5.96 -10.27 -10.51
N SER A 111 -4.95 -10.21 -11.38
CA SER A 111 -5.14 -9.97 -12.83
C SER A 111 -3.78 -9.81 -13.51
N ALA A 112 -3.24 -10.93 -14.00
CA ALA A 112 -2.37 -10.96 -15.17
C ALA A 112 -2.70 -12.14 -16.12
N ASN A 113 -3.68 -12.98 -15.79
CA ASN A 113 -4.06 -14.12 -16.63
C ASN A 113 -5.58 -14.34 -16.64
N PRO A 114 -6.29 -14.05 -17.75
CA PRO A 114 -7.75 -14.21 -17.84
C PRO A 114 -8.25 -15.66 -17.80
N ASN A 115 -7.34 -16.66 -17.83
CA ASN A 115 -7.72 -18.09 -17.87
C ASN A 115 -7.50 -18.88 -16.57
N GLN A 116 -7.14 -18.24 -15.46
CA GLN A 116 -6.95 -18.98 -14.20
C GLN A 116 -8.26 -19.12 -13.42
N ARG A 117 -8.90 -20.29 -13.53
CA ARG A 117 -10.04 -20.69 -12.69
C ARG A 117 -9.53 -20.90 -11.26
N VAL A 118 -10.08 -20.16 -10.32
CA VAL A 118 -9.70 -20.24 -8.90
C VAL A 118 -10.34 -21.49 -8.30
N SER A 119 -9.55 -22.36 -7.66
CA SER A 119 -10.05 -23.43 -6.79
C SER A 119 -10.27 -22.85 -5.39
N GLU A 120 -11.50 -22.96 -4.89
CA GLU A 120 -11.90 -22.54 -3.54
C GLU A 120 -11.31 -23.47 -2.48
N SER A 121 -10.07 -23.22 -2.08
CA SER A 121 -9.50 -23.91 -0.93
C SER A 121 -8.26 -23.20 -0.42
N SER A 122 -8.45 -22.08 0.28
CA SER A 122 -7.66 -21.69 1.47
C SER A 122 -8.05 -20.28 1.95
N VAL A 123 -9.15 -20.18 2.69
CA VAL A 123 -9.34 -19.09 3.66
C VAL A 123 -9.31 -19.74 5.04
N ARG A 124 -8.11 -20.03 5.55
CA ARG A 124 -7.92 -20.33 6.97
C ARG A 124 -7.49 -19.05 7.66
N ARG A 125 -8.45 -18.41 8.33
CA ARG A 125 -8.24 -17.30 9.28
C ARG A 125 -7.22 -17.77 10.33
N GLN A 126 -6.03 -17.20 10.34
CA GLN A 126 -5.16 -17.25 11.52
C GLN A 126 -5.71 -16.24 12.53
N ARG A 127 -6.32 -16.75 13.59
CA ARG A 127 -6.63 -15.98 14.80
C ARG A 127 -5.33 -15.86 15.60
N ILE A 128 -4.90 -14.64 15.86
CA ILE A 128 -3.86 -14.32 16.85
C ILE A 128 -4.47 -14.55 18.25
N PRO A 129 -3.84 -15.31 19.17
CA PRO A 129 -4.37 -15.49 20.52
C PRO A 129 -4.08 -14.25 21.37
N ALA A 130 -5.11 -13.71 22.02
CA ALA A 130 -4.98 -12.67 23.03
C ALA A 130 -4.19 -13.20 24.24
N SER A 131 -3.16 -12.46 24.66
CA SER A 131 -2.37 -12.75 25.85
C SER A 131 -3.22 -12.58 27.12
N ARG A 132 -3.06 -13.54 28.04
CA ARG A 132 -3.69 -13.59 29.36
C ARG A 132 -3.19 -12.42 30.21
N ALA A 133 -4.13 -11.65 30.78
CA ALA A 133 -3.87 -10.80 31.93
C ALA A 133 -3.35 -11.66 33.09
N ALA A 134 -2.18 -11.31 33.62
CA ALA A 134 -1.65 -11.86 34.85
C ALA A 134 -2.14 -11.00 36.01
N ASP A 135 -3.03 -11.61 36.79
CA ASP A 135 -3.38 -11.20 38.15
C ASP A 135 -2.25 -11.68 39.07
N ARG A 136 -1.50 -10.75 39.70
CA ARG A 136 -0.79 -10.86 40.99
C ARG A 136 0.06 -9.62 41.28
#